data_AF-A0A524QYT4-F1
#
_entry.id   AF-A0A524QYT4-F1
#
_cell.length_a   1.000
_cell.length_b   1.000
_cell.length_c   1.000
_cell.angle_alpha   90.00
_cell.angle_beta   90.00
_cell.angle_gamma   90.00
#
_symmetry.space_group_name_H-M   'P 1'
#
loop_
_entity.id
_entity.type
_entity.pdbx_description
1 polymer ?
#
loop_
_entity_poly.entity_id
_entity_poly.type
_entity_poly.pdbx_seq_one_letter_code
_entity_poly.pdbx_strand_id
1 'polypeptide(L)'
;LWGVVALFAGRYRSYAVKVFYILILSLAIWLIGLPLSYYRGFVIEHHFSLSTQTFGNWLADTIKSGYIGALFMTVLIPFAYWGISRRAKDWWLWIGIVAVPIMIFVLVVSPVFISPMFNKFEPLKDEVLAQRILGMAEKAGISGGRVYQVDMSEQTEAINAYVTGLFGSKRIVLWDTTIKKMTPDEIAFVMAHEMGHYVMNHIWIGIGLFSVIFLILLFIIHKSIGWFINRYSDSFGFTSVSDIASLPLLILMFSLMMFLLDPLTNGFSRKIERDSDKFALDLTRDNASGVAAFIKLANENLSNPSPSAFIEFWQYSHPPLQKRIEFCRSYTPTSN
;
A
#
# COMPACT_ATOMS: atom_id res chain seq x y z
N LEU A 1 -7.63 -29.17 -10.33
CA LEU A 1 -7.65 -27.86 -11.03
C LEU A 1 -6.36 -27.60 -11.81
N TRP A 2 -5.18 -27.62 -11.17
CA TRP A 2 -3.88 -27.28 -11.77
C TRP A 2 -3.55 -28.01 -13.09
N GLY A 3 -3.68 -29.35 -13.13
CA GLY A 3 -3.36 -30.13 -14.34
C GLY A 3 -4.32 -29.91 -15.52
N VAL A 4 -5.61 -29.65 -15.26
CA VAL A 4 -6.61 -29.46 -16.33
C VAL A 4 -6.40 -28.12 -17.04
N VAL A 5 -6.10 -27.05 -16.27
CA VAL A 5 -5.87 -25.73 -16.87
C VAL A 5 -4.51 -25.67 -17.60
N ALA A 6 -3.49 -26.37 -17.10
CA ALA A 6 -2.18 -26.49 -17.76
C ALA A 6 -2.27 -27.17 -19.13
N LEU A 7 -3.09 -28.23 -19.26
CA LEU A 7 -3.27 -28.98 -20.52
C LEU A 7 -3.84 -28.13 -21.66
N PHE A 8 -4.68 -27.13 -21.36
CA PHE A 8 -5.23 -26.22 -22.36
C PHE A 8 -4.34 -25.00 -22.64
N ALA A 9 -3.61 -24.49 -21.64
CA ALA A 9 -2.80 -23.28 -21.77
C ALA A 9 -1.40 -23.51 -22.36
N GLY A 10 -0.76 -24.65 -22.06
CA GLY A 10 0.64 -24.90 -22.44
C GLY A 10 0.89 -25.09 -23.96
N ARG A 11 -0.17 -25.27 -24.76
CA ARG A 11 -0.06 -25.59 -26.19
C ARG A 11 -0.21 -24.40 -27.15
N TYR A 12 -0.68 -23.24 -26.68
CA TYR A 12 -1.00 -22.09 -27.55
C TYR A 12 -0.24 -20.81 -27.17
N ARG A 13 0.61 -20.33 -28.10
CA ARG A 13 1.42 -19.10 -27.94
C ARG A 13 0.61 -17.79 -28.01
N SER A 14 -0.70 -17.84 -28.24
CA SER A 14 -1.49 -16.64 -28.50
C SER A 14 -1.67 -15.78 -27.24
N TYR A 15 -1.57 -14.47 -27.40
CA TYR A 15 -1.83 -13.49 -26.33
C TYR A 15 -3.23 -13.70 -25.71
N ALA A 16 -4.23 -14.04 -26.53
CA ALA A 16 -5.59 -14.30 -26.10
C ALA A 16 -5.70 -15.44 -25.07
N VAL A 17 -4.96 -16.55 -25.26
CA VAL A 17 -4.96 -17.67 -24.30
C VAL A 17 -4.36 -17.25 -22.95
N LYS A 18 -3.29 -16.44 -22.96
CA LYS A 18 -2.70 -15.91 -21.72
C LYS A 18 -3.69 -15.01 -20.98
N VAL A 19 -4.33 -14.09 -21.68
CA VAL A 19 -5.34 -13.19 -21.10
C VAL A 19 -6.51 -13.99 -20.53
N PHE A 20 -7.04 -14.95 -21.28
CA PHE A 20 -8.14 -15.81 -20.82
C PHE A 20 -7.75 -16.60 -19.57
N TYR A 21 -6.56 -17.20 -19.56
CA TYR A 21 -6.02 -17.91 -18.39
C TYR A 21 -5.92 -16.98 -17.17
N ILE A 22 -5.35 -15.78 -17.34
CA ILE A 22 -5.20 -14.79 -16.27
C ILE A 22 -6.57 -14.40 -15.72
N LEU A 23 -7.56 -14.11 -16.59
CA LEU A 23 -8.90 -13.73 -16.16
C LEU A 23 -9.59 -14.84 -15.36
N ILE A 24 -9.51 -16.09 -15.80
CA ILE A 24 -10.07 -17.23 -15.05
C ILE A 24 -9.37 -17.40 -13.71
N LEU A 25 -8.03 -17.34 -13.69
CA LEU A 25 -7.25 -17.49 -12.47
C LEU A 25 -7.58 -16.37 -11.48
N SER A 26 -7.60 -15.11 -11.94
CA SER A 26 -7.97 -13.95 -11.14
C SER A 26 -9.39 -14.05 -10.60
N LEU A 27 -10.36 -14.46 -11.42
CA LEU A 27 -11.73 -14.68 -11.00
C LEU A 27 -11.82 -15.77 -9.93
N ALA A 28 -11.12 -16.89 -10.11
CA ALA A 28 -11.10 -17.98 -9.14
C ALA A 28 -10.52 -17.53 -7.79
N ILE A 29 -9.39 -16.83 -7.81
CA ILE A 29 -8.77 -16.28 -6.58
C ILE A 29 -9.71 -15.28 -5.91
N TRP A 30 -10.33 -14.39 -6.69
CA TRP A 30 -11.27 -13.39 -6.17
C TRP A 30 -12.49 -14.05 -5.53
N LEU A 31 -13.11 -15.05 -6.18
CA LEU A 31 -14.26 -15.77 -5.62
C LEU A 31 -13.91 -16.55 -4.35
N ILE A 32 -12.71 -17.13 -4.27
CA ILE A 32 -12.23 -17.84 -3.07
C ILE A 32 -11.98 -16.84 -1.92
N GLY A 33 -11.44 -15.66 -2.23
CA GLY A 33 -11.17 -14.61 -1.25
C GLY A 33 -12.42 -13.83 -0.81
N LEU A 34 -13.46 -13.78 -1.65
CA LEU A 34 -14.64 -12.94 -1.44
C LEU A 34 -15.34 -13.17 -0.10
N PRO A 35 -15.55 -14.41 0.40
CA PRO A 35 -16.15 -14.62 1.72
C PRO A 35 -15.33 -14.03 2.86
N LEU A 36 -13.99 -14.14 2.79
CA LEU A 36 -13.10 -13.56 3.79
C LEU A 36 -13.07 -12.03 3.70
N SER A 37 -13.04 -11.49 2.48
CA SER A 37 -13.12 -10.04 2.24
C SER A 37 -14.43 -9.45 2.74
N TYR A 38 -15.55 -10.13 2.52
CA TYR A 38 -16.85 -9.74 3.04
C TYR A 38 -16.88 -9.79 4.56
N TYR A 39 -16.45 -10.91 5.15
CA TYR A 39 -16.47 -11.07 6.59
C TYR A 39 -15.58 -10.02 7.28
N ARG A 40 -14.34 -9.87 6.83
CA ARG A 40 -13.39 -8.92 7.43
C ARG A 40 -13.76 -7.46 7.15
N GLY A 41 -14.01 -7.11 5.88
CA GLY A 41 -14.15 -5.70 5.47
C GLY A 41 -15.57 -5.15 5.59
N PHE A 42 -16.59 -6.01 5.70
CA PHE A 42 -17.97 -5.57 5.90
C PHE A 42 -18.48 -6.00 7.28
N VAL A 43 -18.51 -7.29 7.58
CA VAL A 43 -19.15 -7.79 8.82
C VAL A 43 -18.43 -7.33 10.08
N ILE A 44 -17.11 -7.55 10.17
CA ILE A 44 -16.33 -7.15 11.36
C ILE A 44 -16.33 -5.62 11.51
N GLU A 45 -16.07 -4.87 10.44
CA GLU A 45 -16.05 -3.40 10.51
C GLU A 45 -17.39 -2.81 10.97
N HIS A 46 -18.53 -3.37 10.53
CA HIS A 46 -19.85 -2.96 11.03
C HIS A 46 -20.09 -3.40 12.47
N HIS A 47 -19.61 -4.58 12.87
CA HIS A 47 -19.76 -5.08 14.24
C HIS A 47 -19.08 -4.16 15.26
N PHE A 48 -17.96 -3.55 14.87
CA PHE A 48 -17.22 -2.59 15.70
C PHE A 48 -17.57 -1.12 15.41
N SER A 49 -18.62 -0.86 14.60
CA SER A 49 -19.04 0.49 14.23
C SER A 49 -17.94 1.34 13.55
N LEU A 50 -17.00 0.69 12.87
CA LEU A 50 -15.93 1.33 12.10
C LEU A 50 -16.33 1.63 10.65
N SER A 51 -17.33 0.93 10.12
CA SER A 51 -17.86 1.19 8.78
C SER A 51 -19.30 1.69 8.82
N THR A 52 -19.56 2.70 7.98
CA THR A 52 -20.88 3.26 7.65
C THR A 52 -21.32 2.86 6.24
N GLN A 53 -20.48 2.08 5.53
CA GLN A 53 -20.65 1.75 4.14
C GLN A 53 -21.84 0.80 3.95
N THR A 54 -22.80 1.16 3.09
CA THR A 54 -23.87 0.21 2.73
C THR A 54 -23.32 -1.00 1.98
N PHE A 55 -24.00 -2.15 2.06
CA PHE A 55 -23.60 -3.35 1.32
C PHE A 55 -23.49 -3.11 -0.19
N GLY A 56 -24.40 -2.31 -0.76
CA GLY A 56 -24.37 -1.95 -2.18
C GLY A 56 -23.11 -1.20 -2.58
N ASN A 57 -22.70 -0.21 -1.77
CA ASN A 57 -21.47 0.54 -2.00
C ASN A 57 -20.23 -0.35 -1.81
N TRP A 58 -20.21 -1.18 -0.76
CA TRP A 58 -19.14 -2.14 -0.51
C TRP A 58 -18.96 -3.11 -1.69
N LEU A 59 -20.06 -3.65 -2.22
CA LEU A 59 -20.03 -4.55 -3.37
C LEU A 59 -19.56 -3.83 -4.64
N ALA A 60 -20.04 -2.60 -4.87
CA ALA A 60 -19.62 -1.79 -6.00
C ALA A 60 -18.11 -1.51 -5.97
N ASP A 61 -17.56 -1.15 -4.82
CA ASP A 61 -16.13 -0.92 -4.65
C ASP A 61 -15.30 -2.20 -4.76
N THR A 62 -15.83 -3.32 -4.27
CA THR A 62 -15.19 -4.63 -4.43
C THR A 62 -15.11 -5.05 -5.91
N ILE A 63 -16.19 -4.87 -6.68
CA ILE A 63 -16.23 -5.16 -8.12
C ILE A 63 -15.31 -4.21 -8.89
N LYS A 64 -15.37 -2.90 -8.58
CA LYS A 64 -14.51 -1.87 -9.19
C LYS A 64 -13.03 -2.17 -8.96
N SER A 65 -12.66 -2.54 -7.74
CA SER A 65 -11.28 -2.95 -7.41
C SER A 65 -10.87 -4.21 -8.16
N GLY A 66 -11.75 -5.22 -8.25
CA GLY A 66 -11.51 -6.44 -9.02
C GLY A 66 -11.28 -6.16 -10.50
N TYR A 67 -12.08 -5.27 -11.09
CA TYR A 67 -11.95 -4.86 -12.49
C TYR A 67 -10.61 -4.14 -12.75
N ILE A 68 -10.26 -3.16 -11.91
CA ILE A 68 -8.99 -2.43 -12.03
C ILE A 68 -7.81 -3.41 -11.90
N GLY A 69 -7.86 -4.32 -10.91
CA GLY A 69 -6.85 -5.35 -10.72
C GLY A 69 -6.70 -6.28 -11.93
N ALA A 70 -7.82 -6.75 -12.49
CA ALA A 70 -7.82 -7.58 -13.69
C ALA A 70 -7.22 -6.85 -14.91
N LEU A 71 -7.49 -5.55 -15.06
CA LEU A 71 -6.90 -4.72 -16.12
C LEU A 71 -5.38 -4.64 -15.97
N PHE A 72 -4.86 -4.38 -14.77
CA PHE A 72 -3.41 -4.40 -14.54
C PHE A 72 -2.80 -5.76 -14.83
N MET A 73 -3.43 -6.85 -14.35
CA MET A 73 -2.91 -8.21 -14.52
C MET A 73 -2.87 -8.64 -15.99
N THR A 74 -3.89 -8.30 -16.77
CA THR A 74 -3.97 -8.65 -18.21
C THR A 74 -3.00 -7.86 -19.09
N VAL A 75 -2.45 -6.74 -18.60
CA VAL A 75 -1.38 -5.99 -19.29
C VAL A 75 0.00 -6.41 -18.79
N LEU A 76 0.22 -6.38 -17.47
CA LEU A 76 1.55 -6.55 -16.88
C LEU A 76 2.05 -8.00 -16.98
N ILE A 77 1.19 -9.00 -16.75
CA ILE A 77 1.63 -10.41 -16.77
C ILE A 77 2.02 -10.84 -18.19
N PRO A 78 1.20 -10.65 -19.24
CA PRO A 78 1.62 -11.02 -20.58
C PRO A 78 2.91 -10.32 -21.02
N PHE A 79 3.09 -9.05 -20.63
CA PHE A 79 4.32 -8.30 -20.87
C PHE A 79 5.53 -8.90 -20.12
N ALA A 80 5.37 -9.26 -18.85
CA ALA A 80 6.39 -9.98 -18.08
C ALA A 80 6.75 -11.32 -18.74
N TYR A 81 5.76 -12.13 -19.12
CA TYR A 81 5.96 -13.41 -19.79
C TYR A 81 6.59 -13.28 -21.18
N TRP A 82 6.28 -12.20 -21.90
CA TRP A 82 7.00 -11.87 -23.12
C TRP A 82 8.49 -11.64 -22.83
N GLY A 83 8.82 -10.87 -21.79
CA GLY A 83 10.19 -10.69 -21.30
C GLY A 83 10.88 -11.99 -20.90
N ILE A 84 10.22 -12.83 -20.10
CA ILE A 84 10.73 -14.16 -19.68
C ILE A 84 11.05 -15.02 -20.90
N SER A 85 10.17 -15.02 -21.91
CA SER A 85 10.36 -15.83 -23.12
C SER A 85 11.51 -15.33 -24.00
N ARG A 86 11.80 -14.02 -24.03
CA ARG A 86 12.84 -13.41 -24.86
C ARG A 86 14.21 -13.35 -24.18
N ARG A 87 14.22 -13.25 -22.85
CA ARG A 87 15.43 -13.01 -22.04
C ARG A 87 15.58 -14.09 -20.97
N ALA A 88 15.44 -15.37 -21.35
CA ALA A 88 15.38 -16.48 -20.40
C ALA A 88 16.56 -16.55 -19.39
N LYS A 89 17.75 -16.04 -19.76
CA LYS A 89 18.94 -16.03 -18.88
C LYS A 89 18.97 -14.85 -17.89
N ASP A 90 18.34 -13.73 -18.23
CA ASP A 90 18.46 -12.45 -17.51
C ASP A 90 17.11 -11.73 -17.35
N TRP A 91 16.00 -12.48 -17.41
CA TRP A 91 14.65 -11.95 -17.28
C TRP A 91 14.43 -11.26 -15.94
N TRP A 92 15.04 -11.76 -14.86
CA TRP A 92 14.92 -11.18 -13.52
C TRP A 92 15.43 -9.73 -13.48
N LEU A 93 16.55 -9.46 -14.16
CA LEU A 93 17.15 -8.14 -14.23
C LEU A 93 16.31 -7.22 -15.12
N TRP A 94 15.88 -7.72 -16.28
CA TRP A 94 15.04 -6.95 -17.19
C TRP A 94 13.69 -6.58 -16.58
N ILE A 95 12.98 -7.53 -15.98
CA ILE A 95 11.71 -7.26 -15.28
C ILE A 95 11.96 -6.32 -14.11
N GLY A 96 13.01 -6.53 -13.32
CA GLY A 96 13.35 -5.67 -12.19
C GLY A 96 13.55 -4.21 -12.61
N ILE A 97 14.33 -3.96 -13.68
CA ILE A 97 14.57 -2.61 -14.20
C ILE A 97 13.29 -1.99 -14.75
N VAL A 98 12.51 -2.74 -15.54
CA VAL A 98 11.28 -2.21 -16.17
C VAL A 98 10.16 -2.00 -15.14
N ALA A 99 10.15 -2.74 -14.03
CA ALA A 99 9.17 -2.56 -12.96
C ALA A 99 9.30 -1.20 -12.26
N VAL A 100 10.50 -0.62 -12.16
CA VAL A 100 10.73 0.67 -11.48
C VAL A 100 9.93 1.82 -12.12
N PRO A 101 10.05 2.12 -13.43
CA PRO A 101 9.26 3.18 -14.05
C PRO A 101 7.76 2.87 -14.04
N ILE A 102 7.35 1.60 -14.14
CA ILE A 102 5.93 1.21 -14.03
C ILE A 102 5.40 1.52 -12.62
N MET A 103 6.15 1.19 -11.58
CA MET A 103 5.80 1.49 -10.20
C MET A 103 5.69 3.01 -9.98
N ILE A 104 6.66 3.79 -10.44
CA ILE A 104 6.63 5.25 -10.36
C ILE A 104 5.39 5.80 -11.08
N PHE A 105 5.11 5.29 -12.28
CA PHE A 105 3.92 5.67 -13.04
C PHE A 105 2.64 5.41 -12.25
N VAL A 106 2.49 4.22 -11.66
CA VAL A 106 1.33 3.89 -10.82
C VAL A 106 1.23 4.79 -9.58
N LEU A 107 2.35 5.10 -8.91
CA LEU A 107 2.37 6.00 -7.76
C LEU A 107 1.92 7.44 -8.11
N VAL A 108 2.24 7.92 -9.31
CA VAL A 108 1.80 9.23 -9.80
C VAL A 108 0.33 9.22 -10.23
N VAL A 109 -0.08 8.19 -10.96
CA VAL A 109 -1.41 8.11 -11.58
C VAL A 109 -2.48 7.74 -10.56
N SER A 110 -2.19 6.88 -9.60
CA SER A 110 -3.19 6.32 -8.68
C SER A 110 -3.96 7.40 -7.90
N PRO A 111 -3.33 8.38 -7.22
CA PRO A 111 -4.07 9.41 -6.48
C PRO A 111 -4.92 10.33 -7.37
N VAL A 112 -4.60 10.44 -8.66
CA VAL A 112 -5.24 11.37 -9.60
C VAL A 112 -6.37 10.71 -10.39
N PHE A 113 -6.22 9.43 -10.74
CA PHE A 113 -7.17 8.73 -11.61
C PHE A 113 -7.86 7.56 -10.92
N ILE A 114 -7.18 6.84 -10.03
CA ILE A 114 -7.74 5.64 -9.38
C ILE A 114 -8.50 6.04 -8.12
N SER A 115 -7.89 6.78 -7.20
CA SER A 115 -8.56 7.17 -5.94
C SER A 115 -9.88 7.94 -6.17
N PRO A 116 -9.98 8.87 -7.14
CA PRO A 116 -11.25 9.56 -7.42
C PRO A 116 -12.36 8.68 -8.00
N MET A 117 -12.07 7.44 -8.42
CA MET A 117 -13.10 6.47 -8.78
C MET A 117 -13.82 5.89 -7.56
N PHE A 118 -13.22 6.01 -6.37
CA PHE A 118 -13.77 5.50 -5.11
C PHE A 118 -14.31 6.61 -4.24
N ASN A 119 -13.60 7.74 -4.15
CA ASN A 119 -13.90 8.81 -3.20
C ASN A 119 -13.95 10.18 -3.86
N LYS A 120 -14.76 11.08 -3.31
CA LYS A 120 -14.84 12.46 -3.79
C LYS A 120 -13.80 13.32 -3.07
N PHE A 121 -12.97 13.99 -3.87
CA PHE A 121 -11.96 14.92 -3.38
C PHE A 121 -12.40 16.34 -3.67
N GLU A 122 -12.49 17.17 -2.64
CA GLU A 122 -12.85 18.57 -2.73
C GLU A 122 -11.77 19.43 -2.07
N PRO A 123 -11.60 20.70 -2.45
CA PRO A 123 -10.82 21.63 -1.65
C PRO A 123 -11.32 21.66 -0.20
N LEU A 124 -10.40 21.78 0.77
CA LEU A 124 -10.76 21.88 2.19
C LEU A 124 -11.69 23.09 2.40
N LYS A 125 -12.87 22.85 2.99
CA LYS A 125 -13.91 23.87 3.18
C LYS A 125 -13.58 24.85 4.30
N ASP A 126 -12.86 24.39 5.32
CA ASP A 126 -12.38 25.24 6.41
C ASP A 126 -11.14 26.02 5.96
N GLU A 127 -11.36 27.29 5.57
CA GLU A 127 -10.30 28.17 5.09
C GLU A 127 -9.24 28.49 6.16
N VAL A 128 -9.65 28.55 7.44
CA VAL A 128 -8.73 28.86 8.55
C VAL A 128 -7.78 27.69 8.78
N LEU A 129 -8.33 26.47 8.80
CA LEU A 129 -7.53 25.25 8.89
C LEU A 129 -6.64 25.08 7.65
N ALA A 130 -7.17 25.36 6.46
CA ALA A 130 -6.40 25.31 5.22
C ALA A 130 -5.18 26.24 5.26
N GLN A 131 -5.38 27.50 5.65
CA GLN A 131 -4.29 28.48 5.77
C GLN A 131 -3.27 28.08 6.84
N ARG A 132 -3.73 27.54 7.98
CA ARG A 132 -2.84 27.03 9.02
C ARG A 132 -1.95 25.89 8.48
N ILE A 133 -2.54 24.93 7.77
CA ILE A 133 -1.83 23.80 7.17
C ILE A 133 -0.84 24.26 6.10
N LEU A 134 -1.24 25.20 5.24
CA LEU A 134 -0.37 25.77 4.22
C LEU A 134 0.81 26.53 4.85
N GLY A 135 0.58 27.31 5.91
CA GLY A 135 1.65 27.99 6.63
C GLY A 135 2.65 27.03 7.29
N MET A 136 2.19 25.89 7.81
CA MET A 136 3.10 24.83 8.29
C MET A 136 3.88 24.19 7.15
N ALA A 137 3.21 23.91 6.02
CA ALA A 137 3.83 23.35 4.83
C ALA A 137 4.95 24.28 4.32
N GLU A 138 4.71 25.59 4.27
CA GLU A 138 5.71 26.58 3.89
C GLU A 138 6.91 26.59 4.85
N LYS A 139 6.69 26.57 6.18
CA LYS A 139 7.76 26.45 7.18
C LYS A 139 8.58 25.17 7.01
N ALA A 140 7.95 24.09 6.56
CA ALA A 140 8.58 22.81 6.25
C ALA A 140 9.26 22.76 4.86
N GLY A 141 9.23 23.85 4.08
CA GLY A 141 9.79 23.89 2.72
C GLY A 141 8.90 23.26 1.63
N ILE A 142 7.64 22.97 1.95
CA ILE A 142 6.65 22.39 1.04
C ILE A 142 5.83 23.52 0.40
N SER A 143 6.41 24.19 -0.59
CA SER A 143 5.74 25.25 -1.35
C SER A 143 4.71 24.72 -2.37
N GLY A 144 3.65 25.49 -2.66
CA GLY A 144 2.72 25.19 -3.76
C GLY A 144 1.81 23.97 -3.54
N GLY A 145 1.63 23.55 -2.29
CA GLY A 145 0.68 22.50 -1.93
C GLY A 145 -0.77 22.94 -2.07
N ARG A 146 -1.67 21.98 -2.32
CA ARG A 146 -3.12 22.19 -2.23
C ARG A 146 -3.69 21.27 -1.16
N VAL A 147 -4.59 21.81 -0.34
CA VAL A 147 -5.26 21.10 0.75
C VAL A 147 -6.63 20.64 0.28
N TYR A 148 -6.88 19.34 0.37
CA TYR A 148 -8.13 18.69 0.00
C TYR A 148 -8.73 18.02 1.23
N GLN A 149 -10.06 17.95 1.25
CA GLN A 149 -10.79 17.01 2.07
C GLN A 149 -11.36 15.90 1.20
N VAL A 150 -11.46 14.70 1.76
CA VAL A 150 -12.09 13.54 1.13
C VAL A 150 -13.27 13.08 1.99
N ASP A 151 -14.40 12.83 1.32
CA ASP A 151 -15.61 12.31 1.96
C ASP A 151 -15.45 10.81 2.24
N MET A 152 -15.04 10.49 3.46
CA MET A 152 -14.82 9.13 3.95
C MET A 152 -15.90 8.70 4.94
N SER A 153 -16.69 9.63 5.47
CA SER A 153 -17.79 9.30 6.39
C SER A 153 -18.91 8.48 5.76
N GLU A 154 -19.02 8.44 4.42
CA GLU A 154 -19.89 7.48 3.71
C GLU A 154 -19.37 6.02 3.77
N GLN A 155 -18.12 5.80 4.18
CA GLN A 155 -17.47 4.48 4.20
C GLN A 155 -17.02 4.04 5.59
N THR A 156 -16.47 4.97 6.38
CA THR A 156 -15.82 4.65 7.64
C THR A 156 -15.94 5.77 8.67
N GLU A 157 -15.92 5.39 9.95
CA GLU A 157 -15.76 6.28 11.08
C GLU A 157 -14.29 6.49 11.47
N ALA A 158 -13.37 5.72 10.91
CA ALA A 158 -11.95 5.84 11.19
C ALA A 158 -11.42 7.21 10.75
N ILE A 159 -10.32 7.64 11.36
CA ILE A 159 -9.64 8.90 11.03
C ILE A 159 -8.31 8.62 10.33
N ASN A 160 -7.98 9.48 9.36
CA ASN A 160 -6.72 9.46 8.62
C ASN A 160 -6.44 10.81 7.95
N ALA A 161 -5.18 11.03 7.60
CA ALA A 161 -4.73 12.10 6.72
C ALA A 161 -3.45 11.64 6.04
N TYR A 162 -3.14 12.20 4.88
CA TYR A 162 -1.90 11.87 4.18
C TYR A 162 -1.40 12.99 3.30
N VAL A 163 -0.08 13.01 3.08
CA VAL A 163 0.56 13.85 2.07
C VAL A 163 1.04 12.96 0.94
N THR A 164 0.59 13.25 -0.28
CA THR A 164 1.02 12.54 -1.48
C THR A 164 1.53 13.50 -2.53
N GLY A 165 2.42 12.99 -3.38
CA GLY A 165 2.99 13.81 -4.42
C GLY A 165 4.32 13.35 -4.94
N LEU A 166 4.49 13.40 -6.26
CA LEU A 166 5.77 13.24 -6.93
C LEU A 166 5.93 14.34 -7.98
N PHE A 167 7.17 14.67 -8.32
CA PHE A 167 7.52 15.66 -9.36
C PHE A 167 6.85 17.02 -9.15
N GLY A 168 6.76 17.48 -7.89
CA GLY A 168 6.20 18.80 -7.55
C GLY A 168 4.67 18.86 -7.47
N SER A 169 3.95 17.80 -7.84
CA SER A 169 2.52 17.69 -7.51
C SER A 169 2.40 17.43 -6.01
N LYS A 170 1.92 18.39 -5.21
CA LYS A 170 1.81 18.27 -3.75
C LYS A 170 0.34 18.32 -3.34
N ARG A 171 -0.19 17.21 -2.82
CA ARG A 171 -1.57 17.12 -2.34
C ARG A 171 -1.56 16.74 -0.87
N ILE A 172 -2.12 17.63 -0.07
CA ILE A 172 -2.40 17.40 1.33
C ILE A 172 -3.87 16.95 1.39
N VAL A 173 -4.14 15.77 1.93
CA VAL A 173 -5.49 15.21 1.99
C VAL A 173 -5.87 14.88 3.43
N LEU A 174 -7.00 15.40 3.88
CA LEU A 174 -7.60 15.07 5.17
C LEU A 174 -8.92 14.34 4.96
N TRP A 175 -9.19 13.32 5.78
CA TRP A 175 -10.52 12.74 5.83
C TRP A 175 -11.46 13.70 6.57
N ASP A 176 -12.70 13.80 6.11
CA ASP A 176 -13.75 14.56 6.78
C ASP A 176 -14.01 14.07 8.22
N THR A 177 -13.87 12.77 8.46
CA THR A 177 -13.91 12.16 9.81
C THR A 177 -12.82 12.72 10.73
N THR A 178 -11.60 12.88 10.22
CA THR A 178 -10.48 13.49 10.97
C THR A 178 -10.80 14.93 11.34
N ILE A 179 -11.29 15.72 10.37
CA ILE A 179 -11.67 17.12 10.58
C ILE A 179 -12.78 17.24 11.64
N LYS A 180 -13.72 16.29 11.65
CA LYS A 180 -14.85 16.28 12.59
C LYS A 180 -14.46 15.85 14.01
N LYS A 181 -13.45 14.97 14.17
CA LYS A 181 -13.15 14.28 15.43
C LYS A 181 -11.91 14.80 16.16
N MET A 182 -10.99 15.44 15.44
CA MET A 182 -9.76 16.00 15.99
C MET A 182 -9.84 17.52 16.16
N THR A 183 -9.11 18.03 17.15
CA THR A 183 -8.92 19.49 17.32
C THR A 183 -7.96 20.04 16.27
N PRO A 184 -7.97 21.36 16.00
CA PRO A 184 -7.01 21.96 15.07
C PRO A 184 -5.54 21.72 15.43
N ASP A 185 -5.21 21.57 16.72
CA ASP A 185 -3.83 21.31 17.17
C ASP A 185 -3.44 19.83 16.98
N GLU A 186 -4.37 18.90 17.22
CA GLU A 186 -4.21 17.47 16.90
C GLU A 186 -4.02 17.27 15.38
N ILE A 187 -4.85 17.93 14.56
CA ILE A 187 -4.71 17.92 13.09
C ILE A 187 -3.36 18.51 12.69
N ALA A 188 -2.93 19.61 13.32
CA ALA A 188 -1.65 20.22 13.01
C ALA A 188 -0.47 19.26 13.25
N PHE A 189 -0.51 18.48 14.35
CA PHE A 189 0.49 17.44 14.62
C PHE A 189 0.47 16.33 13.59
N VAL A 190 -0.70 15.76 13.28
CA VAL A 190 -0.83 14.71 12.26
C VAL A 190 -0.30 15.22 10.92
N MET A 191 -0.64 16.45 10.54
CA MET A 191 -0.16 17.02 9.30
C MET A 191 1.35 17.26 9.30
N ALA A 192 1.92 17.69 10.42
CA ALA A 192 3.37 17.83 10.55
C ALA A 192 4.09 16.49 10.40
N HIS A 193 3.51 15.40 10.93
CA HIS A 193 4.02 14.04 10.73
C HIS A 193 4.00 13.64 9.24
N GLU A 194 2.88 13.83 8.55
CA GLU A 194 2.77 13.56 7.11
C GLU A 194 3.73 14.40 6.26
N MET A 195 3.95 15.66 6.64
CA MET A 195 4.96 16.53 6.02
C MET A 195 6.38 16.00 6.24
N GLY A 196 6.66 15.38 7.40
CA GLY A 196 7.93 14.72 7.69
C GLY A 196 8.27 13.66 6.64
N HIS A 197 7.30 12.82 6.26
CA HIS A 197 7.49 11.83 5.20
C HIS A 197 7.90 12.46 3.87
N TYR A 198 7.30 13.59 3.53
CA TYR A 198 7.63 14.32 2.32
C TYR A 198 9.04 14.94 2.39
N VAL A 199 9.35 15.68 3.45
CA VAL A 199 10.63 16.40 3.63
C VAL A 199 11.82 15.43 3.64
N MET A 200 11.68 14.28 4.29
CA MET A 200 12.74 13.27 4.37
C MET A 200 12.79 12.33 3.16
N ASN A 201 12.01 12.61 2.10
CA ASN A 201 11.97 11.84 0.87
C ASN A 201 11.65 10.34 1.09
N HIS A 202 10.81 10.02 2.09
CA HIS A 202 10.49 8.64 2.45
C HIS A 202 9.87 7.86 1.28
N ILE A 203 9.12 8.50 0.38
CA ILE A 203 8.61 7.88 -0.85
C ILE A 203 9.76 7.44 -1.76
N TRP A 204 10.75 8.31 -2.03
CA TRP A 204 11.90 7.98 -2.89
C TRP A 204 12.79 6.91 -2.28
N ILE A 205 13.01 6.97 -0.97
CA ILE A 205 13.76 5.94 -0.24
C ILE A 205 13.00 4.60 -0.31
N GLY A 206 11.69 4.62 -0.13
CA GLY A 206 10.83 3.44 -0.29
C GLY A 206 10.89 2.85 -1.70
N ILE A 207 10.86 3.70 -2.74
CA ILE A 207 11.02 3.28 -4.15
C ILE A 207 12.38 2.60 -4.36
N GLY A 208 13.47 3.19 -3.86
CA GLY A 208 14.81 2.63 -3.98
C GLY A 208 14.94 1.29 -3.27
N LEU A 209 14.51 1.23 -2.01
CA LEU A 209 14.56 0.01 -1.19
C LEU A 209 13.71 -1.11 -1.80
N PHE A 210 12.47 -0.80 -2.18
CA PHE A 210 11.58 -1.76 -2.85
C PHE A 210 12.21 -2.27 -4.14
N SER A 211 12.79 -1.39 -4.97
CA SER A 211 13.43 -1.78 -6.23
C SER A 211 14.59 -2.75 -6.03
N VAL A 212 15.44 -2.50 -5.02
CA VAL A 212 16.57 -3.38 -4.67
C VAL A 212 16.07 -4.72 -4.13
N ILE A 213 15.14 -4.71 -3.18
CA ILE A 213 14.56 -5.93 -2.60
C ILE A 213 13.86 -6.75 -3.69
N PHE A 214 13.04 -6.11 -4.52
CA PHE A 214 12.33 -6.75 -5.63
C PHE A 214 13.32 -7.40 -6.61
N LEU A 215 14.42 -6.74 -6.94
CA LEU A 215 15.46 -7.30 -7.81
C LEU A 215 16.14 -8.53 -7.18
N ILE A 216 16.49 -8.47 -5.89
CA ILE A 216 17.07 -9.60 -5.15
C ILE A 216 16.09 -10.79 -5.12
N LEU A 217 14.81 -10.52 -4.87
CA LEU A 217 13.75 -11.52 -4.87
C LEU A 217 13.62 -12.19 -6.23
N LEU A 218 13.53 -11.40 -7.31
CA LEU A 218 13.48 -11.93 -8.67
C LEU A 218 14.72 -12.76 -9.00
N PHE A 219 15.90 -12.38 -8.52
CA PHE A 219 17.13 -13.15 -8.70
C PHE A 219 17.05 -14.51 -8.00
N ILE A 220 16.59 -14.56 -6.75
CA ILE A 220 16.44 -15.82 -6.00
C ILE A 220 15.38 -16.71 -6.66
N ILE A 221 14.24 -16.14 -7.09
CA ILE A 221 13.22 -16.87 -7.86
C ILE A 221 13.83 -17.42 -9.14
N HIS A 222 14.56 -16.61 -9.90
CA HIS A 222 15.23 -17.03 -11.12
C HIS A 222 16.20 -18.21 -10.88
N LYS A 223 16.95 -18.20 -9.77
CA LYS A 223 17.88 -19.29 -9.42
C LYS A 223 17.18 -20.57 -8.95
N SER A 224 16.04 -20.46 -8.28
CA SER A 224 15.35 -21.59 -7.66
C SER A 224 14.24 -22.20 -8.53
N ILE A 225 13.58 -21.41 -9.37
CA ILE A 225 12.38 -21.86 -10.11
C ILE A 225 12.68 -22.99 -11.10
N GLY A 226 13.83 -22.98 -11.76
CA GLY A 226 14.21 -24.06 -12.67
C GLY A 226 14.35 -25.40 -11.98
N TRP A 227 14.91 -25.42 -10.76
CA TRP A 227 15.01 -26.62 -9.93
C TRP A 227 13.61 -27.13 -9.54
N PHE A 228 12.72 -26.25 -9.09
CA PHE A 228 11.34 -26.62 -8.73
C PHE A 228 10.58 -27.20 -9.92
N ILE A 229 10.67 -26.56 -11.09
CA ILE A 229 10.00 -27.04 -12.31
C ILE A 229 10.53 -28.41 -12.71
N ASN A 230 11.85 -28.61 -12.76
CA ASN A 230 12.44 -29.89 -13.15
C ASN A 230 12.09 -31.01 -12.16
N ARG A 231 11.94 -30.70 -10.87
CA ARG A 231 11.64 -31.69 -9.83
C ARG A 231 10.18 -32.16 -9.83
N TYR A 232 9.26 -31.32 -10.31
CA TYR A 232 7.81 -31.52 -10.21
C TYR A 232 7.07 -31.35 -11.55
N SER A 233 7.78 -31.38 -12.68
CA SER A 233 7.22 -31.13 -14.03
C SER A 233 6.03 -32.04 -14.34
N ASP A 234 6.12 -33.31 -13.98
CA ASP A 234 5.08 -34.32 -14.27
C ASP A 234 3.80 -34.06 -13.47
N SER A 235 3.94 -33.52 -12.25
CA SER A 235 2.81 -33.15 -11.39
C SER A 235 2.20 -31.81 -11.80
N PHE A 236 3.02 -30.87 -12.26
CA PHE A 236 2.59 -29.53 -12.61
C PHE A 236 2.03 -29.41 -14.04
N GLY A 237 2.45 -30.29 -14.96
CA GLY A 237 2.01 -30.27 -16.35
C GLY A 237 2.67 -29.18 -17.21
N PHE A 238 3.77 -28.59 -16.76
CA PHE A 238 4.58 -27.63 -17.53
C PHE A 238 6.08 -27.83 -17.25
N THR A 239 6.91 -27.50 -18.24
CA THR A 239 8.37 -27.76 -18.20
C THR A 239 9.21 -26.48 -18.27
N SER A 240 8.58 -25.32 -18.35
CA SER A 240 9.29 -24.04 -18.48
C SER A 240 8.60 -22.92 -17.71
N VAL A 241 9.39 -22.02 -17.11
CA VAL A 241 8.91 -20.77 -16.51
C VAL A 241 8.29 -19.82 -17.55
N SER A 242 8.61 -19.99 -18.83
CA SER A 242 8.00 -19.19 -19.90
C SER A 242 6.56 -19.62 -20.25
N ASP A 243 6.13 -20.78 -19.76
CA ASP A 243 4.74 -21.23 -19.88
C ASP A 243 3.86 -20.48 -18.87
N ILE A 244 2.75 -19.91 -19.33
CA ILE A 244 1.81 -19.18 -18.46
C ILE A 244 1.23 -20.06 -17.35
N ALA A 245 1.22 -21.40 -17.53
CA ALA A 245 0.85 -22.35 -16.49
C ALA A 245 1.76 -22.28 -15.24
N SER A 246 2.96 -21.69 -15.35
CA SER A 246 3.86 -21.46 -14.22
C SER A 246 3.48 -20.25 -13.34
N LEU A 247 2.50 -19.44 -13.75
CA LEU A 247 2.14 -18.20 -13.05
C LEU A 247 1.73 -18.43 -11.59
N PRO A 248 0.88 -19.42 -11.25
CA PRO A 248 0.56 -19.71 -9.86
C PRO A 248 1.78 -20.09 -9.01
N LEU A 249 2.77 -20.78 -9.58
CA LEU A 249 4.02 -21.09 -8.88
C LEU A 249 4.85 -19.82 -8.63
N LEU A 250 4.94 -18.93 -9.63
CA LEU A 250 5.60 -17.62 -9.46
C LEU A 250 4.91 -16.78 -8.39
N ILE A 251 3.57 -16.72 -8.38
CA ILE A 251 2.79 -16.02 -7.35
C ILE A 251 3.10 -16.61 -5.98
N LEU A 252 3.05 -17.94 -5.83
CA LEU A 252 3.32 -18.61 -4.55
C LEU A 252 4.74 -18.33 -4.04
N MET A 253 5.76 -18.49 -4.91
CA MET A 253 7.15 -18.22 -4.54
C MET A 253 7.33 -16.76 -4.13
N PHE A 254 6.78 -15.83 -4.90
CA PHE A 254 6.85 -14.41 -4.59
C PHE A 254 6.16 -14.07 -3.25
N SER A 255 4.95 -14.58 -3.03
CA SER A 255 4.19 -14.38 -1.78
C SER A 255 4.92 -14.93 -0.56
N LEU A 256 5.49 -16.14 -0.65
CA LEU A 256 6.25 -16.74 0.45
C LEU A 256 7.49 -15.91 0.77
N MET A 257 8.21 -15.45 -0.24
CA MET A 257 9.42 -14.67 -0.03
C MET A 257 9.12 -13.27 0.52
N MET A 258 8.04 -12.62 0.07
CA MET A 258 7.58 -11.36 0.65
C MET A 258 7.22 -11.54 2.13
N PHE A 259 6.45 -12.59 2.47
CA PHE A 259 6.11 -12.92 3.85
C PHE A 259 7.35 -13.05 4.75
N LEU A 260 8.40 -13.73 4.25
CA LEU A 260 9.66 -13.87 5.01
C LEU A 260 10.45 -12.55 5.15
N LEU A 261 10.20 -11.57 4.27
CA LEU A 261 10.83 -10.25 4.32
C LEU A 261 10.03 -9.21 5.10
N ASP A 262 8.77 -9.51 5.46
CA ASP A 262 7.91 -8.59 6.23
C ASP A 262 8.62 -8.01 7.47
N PRO A 263 9.36 -8.77 8.31
CA PRO A 263 10.03 -8.18 9.45
C PRO A 263 11.07 -7.11 9.09
N LEU A 264 11.75 -7.27 7.96
CA LEU A 264 12.76 -6.32 7.48
C LEU A 264 12.12 -5.05 6.94
N THR A 265 11.09 -5.18 6.10
CA THR A 265 10.37 -4.05 5.52
C THR A 265 9.60 -3.29 6.60
N ASN A 266 8.96 -4.01 7.54
CA ASN A 266 8.27 -3.42 8.68
C ASN A 266 9.24 -2.74 9.65
N GLY A 267 10.41 -3.33 9.93
CA GLY A 267 11.44 -2.68 10.73
C GLY A 267 11.92 -1.35 10.16
N PHE A 268 12.11 -1.30 8.83
CA PHE A 268 12.45 -0.07 8.13
C PHE A 268 11.32 0.97 8.17
N SER A 269 10.07 0.53 7.95
CA SER A 269 8.88 1.37 8.06
C SER A 269 8.77 2.02 9.45
N ARG A 270 8.98 1.24 10.53
CA ARG A 270 8.94 1.76 11.91
C ARG A 270 10.00 2.84 12.19
N LYS A 271 11.16 2.77 11.54
CA LYS A 271 12.18 3.81 11.62
C LYS A 271 11.72 5.11 10.95
N ILE A 272 11.17 4.99 9.74
CA ILE A 272 10.60 6.11 8.98
C ILE A 272 9.49 6.83 9.76
N GLU A 273 8.62 6.07 10.43
CA GLU A 273 7.59 6.62 11.32
C GLU A 273 8.20 7.41 12.48
N ARG A 274 9.26 6.88 13.09
CA ARG A 274 9.95 7.55 14.20
C ARG A 274 10.60 8.86 13.78
N ASP A 275 11.21 8.87 12.60
CA ASP A 275 11.81 10.08 12.04
C ASP A 275 10.72 11.14 11.79
N SER A 276 9.54 10.72 11.32
CA SER A 276 8.40 11.63 11.05
C SER A 276 7.73 12.14 12.32
N ASP A 277 7.61 11.30 13.37
CA ASP A 277 7.18 11.74 14.71
C ASP A 277 8.10 12.80 15.28
N LYS A 278 9.42 12.60 15.14
CA LYS A 278 10.42 13.57 15.59
C LYS A 278 10.24 14.91 14.86
N PHE A 279 10.14 14.85 13.53
CA PHE A 279 9.91 16.03 12.70
C PHE A 279 8.63 16.79 13.11
N ALA A 280 7.54 16.06 13.37
CA ALA A 280 6.28 16.65 13.80
C ALA A 280 6.42 17.42 15.12
N LEU A 281 7.11 16.85 16.11
CA LEU A 281 7.36 17.48 17.40
C LEU A 281 8.28 18.71 17.28
N ASP A 282 9.31 18.63 16.43
CA ASP A 282 10.22 19.76 16.17
C ASP A 282 9.51 20.92 15.43
N LEU A 283 8.57 20.62 14.54
CA LEU A 283 7.82 21.63 13.79
C LEU A 283 6.71 22.27 14.61
N THR A 284 5.94 21.47 15.35
CA THR A 284 4.77 21.95 16.10
C THR A 284 5.11 22.52 17.46
N ARG A 285 6.17 22.02 18.11
CA ARG A 285 6.53 22.32 19.51
C ARG A 285 5.40 22.01 20.50
N ASP A 286 4.50 21.10 20.13
CA ASP A 286 3.34 20.74 20.92
C ASP A 286 3.27 19.23 21.14
N ASN A 287 3.97 18.78 22.17
CA ASN A 287 3.99 17.39 22.58
C ASN A 287 2.62 16.94 23.11
N ALA A 288 1.84 17.84 23.71
CA ALA A 288 0.54 17.50 24.28
C ALA A 288 -0.45 17.12 23.18
N SER A 289 -0.49 17.91 22.10
CA SER A 289 -1.30 17.60 20.92
C SER A 289 -0.81 16.34 20.20
N GLY A 290 0.49 16.05 20.18
CA GLY A 290 0.99 14.77 19.67
C GLY A 290 0.51 13.55 20.46
N VAL A 291 0.53 13.64 21.80
CA VAL A 291 -0.03 12.60 22.67
C VAL A 291 -1.53 12.46 22.45
N ALA A 292 -2.27 13.57 22.43
CA ALA A 292 -3.72 13.57 22.25
C ALA A 292 -4.12 12.99 20.88
N ALA A 293 -3.40 13.34 19.81
CA ALA A 293 -3.62 12.83 18.47
C ALA A 293 -3.46 11.30 18.39
N PHE A 294 -2.39 10.74 18.97
CA PHE A 294 -2.21 9.28 18.98
C PHE A 294 -3.23 8.54 19.84
N ILE A 295 -3.65 9.11 20.97
CA ILE A 295 -4.73 8.54 21.78
C ILE A 295 -6.04 8.56 20.98
N LYS A 296 -6.35 9.67 20.30
CA LYS A 296 -7.52 9.78 19.43
C LYS A 296 -7.48 8.74 18.32
N LEU A 297 -6.35 8.61 17.62
CA LEU A 297 -6.14 7.60 16.58
C LEU A 297 -6.35 6.18 17.11
N ALA A 298 -5.84 5.88 18.31
CA ALA A 298 -6.02 4.58 18.95
C ALA A 298 -7.50 4.26 19.18
N ASN A 299 -8.24 5.24 19.71
CA ASN A 299 -9.63 5.06 20.11
C ASN A 299 -10.58 5.03 18.90
N GLU A 300 -10.43 5.95 17.95
CA GLU A 300 -11.31 6.04 16.78
C GLU A 300 -11.09 4.89 15.79
N ASN A 301 -9.84 4.40 15.67
CA ASN A 301 -9.53 3.29 14.77
C ASN A 301 -9.48 1.93 15.49
N LEU A 302 -9.84 1.88 16.78
CA LEU A 302 -9.79 0.68 17.65
C LEU A 302 -8.47 -0.11 17.53
N SER A 303 -7.35 0.61 17.43
CA SER A 303 -6.04 0.02 17.21
C SER A 303 -5.49 -0.59 18.50
N ASN A 304 -4.86 -1.76 18.41
CA ASN A 304 -4.16 -2.36 19.56
C ASN A 304 -2.88 -1.57 19.89
N PRO A 305 -2.82 -0.85 21.03
CA PRO A 305 -1.71 0.04 21.35
C PRO A 305 -0.46 -0.69 21.84
N SER A 306 -0.61 -1.95 22.27
CA SER A 306 0.44 -2.76 22.93
C SER A 306 0.39 -4.22 22.47
N PRO A 307 0.66 -4.51 21.18
CA PRO A 307 0.73 -5.88 20.68
C PRO A 307 1.88 -6.65 21.34
N SER A 308 1.84 -7.98 21.24
CA SER A 308 2.97 -8.81 21.65
C SER A 308 4.20 -8.54 20.78
N ALA A 309 5.40 -8.75 21.34
CA ALA A 309 6.66 -8.49 20.64
C ALA A 309 6.80 -9.24 19.30
N PHE A 310 6.25 -10.45 19.21
CA PHE A 310 6.25 -11.22 17.96
C PHE A 310 5.37 -10.58 16.88
N ILE A 311 4.17 -10.14 17.25
CA ILE A 311 3.25 -9.46 16.32
C ILE A 311 3.82 -8.11 15.90
N GLU A 312 4.42 -7.37 16.84
CA GLU A 312 5.13 -6.12 16.51
C GLU A 312 6.26 -6.38 15.51
N PHE A 313 7.12 -7.38 15.78
CA PHE A 313 8.25 -7.72 14.95
C PHE A 313 7.82 -8.09 13.52
N TRP A 314 6.82 -8.95 13.39
CA TRP A 314 6.44 -9.52 12.09
C TRP A 314 5.47 -8.65 11.29
N GLN A 315 4.44 -8.07 11.92
CA GLN A 315 3.28 -7.53 11.21
C GLN A 315 3.13 -6.00 11.31
N TYR A 316 3.70 -5.35 12.33
CA TYR A 316 3.49 -3.92 12.54
C TYR A 316 4.43 -3.07 11.69
N SER A 317 3.90 -2.40 10.66
CA SER A 317 4.63 -1.40 9.88
C SER A 317 4.88 -0.09 10.64
N HIS A 318 4.11 0.17 11.71
CA HIS A 318 4.25 1.35 12.57
C HIS A 318 4.69 0.94 13.98
N PRO A 319 5.47 1.76 14.71
CA PRO A 319 5.70 1.51 16.12
C PRO A 319 4.34 1.47 16.84
N PRO A 320 4.15 0.57 17.83
CA PRO A 320 2.93 0.55 18.62
C PRO A 320 2.58 1.93 19.17
N LEU A 321 1.29 2.28 19.17
CA LEU A 321 0.82 3.61 19.57
C LEU A 321 1.30 3.98 20.98
N GLN A 322 1.38 3.01 21.90
CA GLN A 322 1.96 3.25 23.22
C GLN A 322 3.40 3.79 23.15
N LYS A 323 4.27 3.21 22.30
CA LYS A 323 5.66 3.66 22.14
C LYS A 323 5.75 5.05 21.50
N ARG A 324 4.80 5.40 20.62
CA ARG A 324 4.70 6.73 20.00
C ARG A 324 4.25 7.77 21.02
N ILE A 325 3.23 7.45 21.83
CA ILE A 325 2.76 8.30 22.94
C ILE A 325 3.88 8.55 23.96
N GLU A 326 4.57 7.49 24.40
CA GLU A 326 5.70 7.60 25.34
C GLU A 326 6.81 8.49 24.78
N PHE A 327 7.08 8.39 23.47
CA PHE A 327 8.05 9.26 22.83
C PHE A 327 7.64 10.71 22.79
N CYS A 328 6.39 11.03 22.42
CA CYS A 328 5.89 12.40 22.48
C CYS A 328 6.01 12.97 23.90
N ARG A 329 5.85 12.15 24.94
CA ARG A 329 6.06 12.60 26.34
C ARG A 329 7.51 12.86 26.70
N SER A 330 8.44 12.04 26.19
CA SER A 330 9.86 12.11 26.57
C SER A 330 10.72 13.01 25.69
N TYR A 331 10.31 13.26 24.45
CA TYR A 331 11.12 13.96 23.46
C TYR A 331 11.10 15.47 23.71
N THR A 332 12.27 16.10 23.79
CA THR A 332 12.39 17.56 23.88
C THR A 332 12.68 18.11 22.48
N PRO A 333 11.78 18.90 21.89
CA PRO A 333 12.00 19.51 20.58
C PRO A 333 13.31 20.30 20.54
N THR A 334 14.17 20.01 19.58
CA THR A 334 15.50 20.67 19.49
C THR A 334 15.34 22.09 18.97
N SER A 335 15.85 23.12 19.64
CA SER A 335 15.86 24.49 19.10
C SER A 335 16.65 24.52 17.78
N ASN A 336 15.99 24.89 16.67
CA ASN A 336 16.70 25.20 15.42
C ASN A 336 17.48 26.50 15.57
#